data_AF-A0A2V7BC01-F1
#
_entry.id   AF-A0A2V7BC01-F1
#
_cell.length_a   1.000
_cell.length_b   1.000
_cell.length_c   1.000
_cell.angle_alpha   90.00
_cell.angle_beta   90.00
_cell.angle_gamma   90.00
#
_symmetry.space_group_name_H-M   'P 1'
#
loop_
_entity.id
_entity.type
_entity.pdbx_description
1 polymer ?
#
loop_
_entity_poly.entity_id
_entity_poly.type
_entity_poly.pdbx_seq_one_letter_code
_entity_poly.pdbx_strand_id
1 'polypeptide(L)'
;MLSAARTGRHREALLAHATAGRIVAAWTLDPAPRDPATHVEATHARTRRHLERLLEKPAGSEVRSPMTSQLYTRLTQPADPSRRTRIDYTVVESYTYTPRKPLRRVLDHALDHLNQIDQWQQWRRDGVVPTPTDGWVPSTVTLPEDRLPLTAADLDAWLWRIDQAMRLLVQRAAALGEEELDWLPPDGGWPLRRVLHHVARSEVLYAASFDEALPEDPAARYAEADTRLGQRLGAARARAGDPSIVFPDPYGTLFTPADVVAEVIALERELVGQTT
;
A
#
# COMPACT_ATOMS: atom_id res chain seq x y z
N MET A 1 15.71 9.62 15.76
CA MET A 1 16.31 9.30 14.44
C MET A 1 17.29 10.32 13.90
N LEU A 2 16.94 11.60 13.71
CA LEU A 2 17.86 12.58 13.11
C LEU A 2 19.22 12.69 13.82
N SER A 3 19.25 12.56 15.16
CA SER A 3 20.51 12.51 15.92
C SER A 3 21.35 11.27 15.62
N ALA A 4 20.74 10.10 15.44
CA ALA A 4 21.45 8.85 15.10
C ALA A 4 21.97 8.86 13.66
N ALA A 5 21.22 9.48 12.73
CA ALA A 5 21.63 9.63 11.34
C ALA A 5 22.77 10.66 11.14
N ARG A 6 23.07 11.53 12.11
CA ARG A 6 24.12 12.56 11.95
C ARG A 6 25.55 11.98 11.96
N THR A 7 25.77 10.82 12.55
CA THR A 7 27.12 10.29 12.82
C THR A 7 27.36 8.87 12.29
N GLY A 8 26.31 8.17 11.81
CA GLY A 8 26.38 6.78 11.39
C GLY A 8 26.84 6.57 9.94
N ARG A 9 27.61 5.49 9.71
CA ARG A 9 28.09 5.06 8.38
C ARG A 9 26.96 4.78 7.38
N HIS A 10 25.77 4.43 7.87
CA HIS A 10 24.59 4.07 7.06
C HIS A 10 23.45 5.11 7.14
N ARG A 11 23.79 6.39 7.37
CA ARG A 11 22.81 7.46 7.63
C ARG A 11 21.68 7.58 6.60
N GLU A 12 21.99 7.42 5.31
CA GLU A 12 21.00 7.60 4.24
C GLU A 12 20.04 6.42 4.21
N ALA A 13 20.54 5.20 4.48
CA ALA A 13 19.72 4.01 4.60
C ALA A 13 18.77 4.07 5.80
N LEU A 14 19.29 4.49 6.95
CA LEU A 14 18.51 4.80 8.15
C LEU A 14 17.35 5.76 7.87
N LEU A 15 17.64 6.90 7.24
CA LEU A 15 16.62 7.90 6.93
C LEU A 15 15.62 7.37 5.91
N ALA A 16 16.06 6.60 4.90
CA ALA A 16 15.17 6.02 3.91
C ALA A 16 14.17 5.03 4.54
N HIS A 17 14.63 4.09 5.37
CA HIS A 17 13.74 3.13 6.02
C HIS A 17 12.83 3.78 7.07
N ALA A 18 13.34 4.75 7.83
CA ALA A 18 12.52 5.48 8.80
C ALA A 18 11.45 6.34 8.10
N THR A 19 11.80 6.98 6.99
CA THR A 19 10.86 7.70 6.12
C THR A 19 9.79 6.74 5.61
N ALA A 20 10.19 5.59 5.07
CA ALA A 20 9.29 4.56 4.56
C ALA A 20 8.27 4.12 5.62
N GLY A 21 8.75 3.79 6.83
CA GLY A 21 7.91 3.38 7.94
C GLY A 21 6.92 4.46 8.36
N ARG A 22 7.36 5.73 8.41
CA ARG A 22 6.50 6.86 8.77
C ARG A 22 5.41 7.12 7.74
N ILE A 23 5.71 7.00 6.45
CA ILE A 23 4.73 7.18 5.39
C ILE A 23 3.70 6.05 5.39
N VAL A 24 4.15 4.80 5.55
CA VAL A 24 3.23 3.65 5.69
C VAL A 24 2.34 3.83 6.91
N ALA A 25 2.90 4.24 8.05
CA ALA A 25 2.13 4.53 9.25
C ALA A 25 1.13 5.67 9.03
N ALA A 26 1.54 6.74 8.33
CA ALA A 26 0.67 7.84 7.97
C ALA A 26 -0.51 7.33 7.13
N TRP A 27 -0.27 6.56 6.06
CA TRP A 27 -1.34 5.96 5.25
C TRP A 27 -2.25 5.02 6.03
N THR A 28 -1.68 4.26 6.97
CA THR A 28 -2.46 3.36 7.85
C THR A 28 -3.42 4.14 8.74
N LEU A 29 -3.01 5.32 9.20
CA LEU A 29 -3.80 6.20 10.08
C LEU A 29 -4.93 6.96 9.36
N ASP A 30 -5.00 6.94 8.03
CA ASP A 30 -6.13 7.53 7.33
C ASP A 30 -7.40 6.69 7.62
N PRO A 31 -8.45 7.22 8.28
CA PRO A 31 -9.61 6.42 8.68
C PRO A 31 -10.33 5.81 7.49
N ALA A 32 -10.72 4.53 7.60
CA ALA A 32 -11.44 3.80 6.56
C ALA A 32 -12.80 3.31 7.07
N PRO A 33 -13.83 3.22 6.21
CA PRO A 33 -15.07 2.51 6.53
C PRO A 33 -14.79 1.07 6.97
N ARG A 34 -15.51 0.59 7.98
CA ARG A 34 -15.47 -0.79 8.45
C ARG A 34 -15.98 -1.78 7.42
N ASP A 35 -17.00 -1.38 6.66
CA ASP A 35 -17.44 -2.17 5.50
C ASP A 35 -16.37 -2.08 4.40
N PRO A 36 -15.73 -3.20 4.03
CA PRO A 36 -14.65 -3.19 3.06
C PRO A 36 -15.13 -2.79 1.65
N ALA A 37 -16.36 -3.08 1.25
CA ALA A 37 -16.89 -2.68 -0.06
C ALA A 37 -17.01 -1.16 -0.15
N THR A 38 -17.61 -0.52 0.87
CA THR A 38 -17.66 0.94 1.01
C THR A 38 -16.25 1.55 1.03
N HIS A 39 -15.29 0.91 1.69
CA HIS A 39 -13.91 1.41 1.74
C HIS A 39 -13.24 1.42 0.34
N VAL A 40 -13.41 0.34 -0.42
CA VAL A 40 -12.93 0.26 -1.81
C VAL A 40 -13.58 1.34 -2.66
N GLU A 41 -14.91 1.45 -2.65
CA GLU A 41 -15.63 2.43 -3.47
C GLU A 41 -15.21 3.88 -3.15
N ALA A 42 -15.21 4.23 -1.86
CA ALA A 42 -14.82 5.57 -1.43
C ALA A 42 -13.36 5.90 -1.78
N THR A 43 -12.48 4.90 -1.71
CA THR A 43 -11.07 5.08 -2.05
C THR A 43 -10.87 5.21 -3.54
N HIS A 44 -11.55 4.40 -4.36
CA HIS A 44 -11.49 4.50 -5.81
C HIS A 44 -11.89 5.91 -6.29
N ALA A 45 -12.98 6.45 -5.75
CA ALA A 45 -13.42 7.81 -6.08
C ALA A 45 -12.34 8.88 -5.77
N ARG A 46 -11.52 8.67 -4.74
CA ARG A 46 -10.38 9.54 -4.41
C ARG A 46 -9.18 9.29 -5.32
N THR A 47 -8.80 8.03 -5.53
CA THR A 47 -7.64 7.61 -6.33
C THR A 47 -7.81 8.01 -7.78
N ARG A 48 -9.03 7.93 -8.31
CA ARG A 48 -9.41 8.40 -9.66
C ARG A 48 -8.96 9.83 -9.95
N ARG A 49 -9.05 10.74 -8.96
CA ARG A 49 -8.58 12.14 -9.11
C ARG A 49 -7.06 12.26 -9.19
N HIS A 50 -6.33 11.40 -8.50
CA HIS A 50 -4.86 11.35 -8.62
C HIS A 50 -4.44 10.83 -9.99
N LEU A 51 -5.14 9.81 -10.49
CA LEU A 51 -4.86 9.24 -11.80
C LEU A 51 -5.10 10.24 -12.95
N GLU A 52 -6.12 11.08 -12.86
CA GLU A 52 -6.39 12.15 -13.85
C GLU A 52 -5.22 13.12 -14.00
N ARG A 53 -4.59 13.49 -12.88
CA ARG A 53 -3.47 14.43 -12.86
C ARG A 53 -2.17 13.85 -13.39
N LEU A 54 -2.12 12.55 -13.72
CA LEU A 54 -0.93 11.94 -14.32
C LEU A 54 -0.62 12.52 -15.71
N LEU A 55 -1.63 13.02 -16.44
CA LEU A 55 -1.45 13.68 -17.73
C LEU A 55 -0.62 14.97 -17.63
N GLU A 56 -0.64 15.63 -16.47
CA GLU A 56 0.11 16.86 -16.21
C GLU A 56 1.61 16.60 -15.99
N LYS A 57 1.99 15.33 -15.82
CA LYS A 57 3.38 14.97 -15.47
C LYS A 57 4.21 14.77 -16.76
N PRO A 58 5.46 15.26 -16.80
CA PRO A 58 6.33 15.05 -17.95
C PRO A 58 6.52 13.55 -18.25
N ALA A 59 6.59 13.18 -19.54
CA ALA A 59 6.70 11.78 -19.96
C ALA A 59 7.92 11.04 -19.35
N GLY A 60 9.03 11.75 -19.13
CA GLY A 60 10.25 11.20 -18.53
C GLY A 60 10.34 11.37 -17.01
N SER A 61 9.28 11.87 -16.35
CA SER A 61 9.31 12.06 -14.90
C SER A 61 9.25 10.74 -14.16
N GLU A 62 10.03 10.64 -13.09
CA GLU A 62 10.03 9.51 -12.17
C GLU A 62 9.98 10.03 -10.75
N VAL A 63 9.15 9.40 -9.92
CA VAL A 63 9.10 9.66 -8.48
C VAL A 63 9.51 8.41 -7.73
N ARG A 64 10.38 8.58 -6.74
CA ARG A 64 10.85 7.48 -5.89
C ARG A 64 9.73 7.03 -4.97
N SER A 65 9.44 5.73 -4.97
CA SER A 65 8.55 5.11 -3.99
C SER A 65 9.08 5.34 -2.58
N PRO A 66 8.23 5.73 -1.61
CA PRO A 66 8.61 5.74 -0.21
C PRO A 66 8.78 4.31 0.34
N MET A 67 8.15 3.29 -0.28
CA MET A 67 8.31 1.89 0.13
C MET A 67 9.69 1.35 -0.29
N THR A 68 10.38 0.69 0.64
CA THR A 68 11.66 -0.01 0.40
C THR A 68 11.42 -1.52 0.38
N SER A 69 12.25 -2.30 -0.34
CA SER A 69 12.16 -3.77 -0.31
C SER A 69 12.22 -4.32 1.11
N GLN A 70 13.08 -3.75 1.96
CA GLN A 70 13.25 -4.12 3.36
C GLN A 70 11.98 -3.87 4.18
N LEU A 71 11.30 -2.74 3.96
CA LEU A 71 10.04 -2.46 4.63
C LEU A 71 8.92 -3.36 4.11
N TYR A 72 8.86 -3.61 2.79
CA TYR A 72 7.95 -4.60 2.21
C TYR A 72 8.14 -5.96 2.90
N THR A 73 9.38 -6.45 2.99
CA THR A 73 9.70 -7.72 3.66
C THR A 73 9.24 -7.70 5.12
N ARG A 74 9.47 -6.61 5.87
CA ARG A 74 8.99 -6.46 7.26
C ARG A 74 7.48 -6.65 7.36
N LEU A 75 6.72 -5.94 6.54
CA LEU A 75 5.25 -5.90 6.59
C LEU A 75 4.62 -7.20 6.09
N THR A 76 5.38 -8.04 5.38
CA THR A 76 4.94 -9.31 4.81
C THR A 76 5.58 -10.53 5.48
N GLN A 77 6.31 -10.33 6.59
CA GLN A 77 6.88 -11.43 7.37
C GLN A 77 5.77 -12.41 7.81
N PRO A 78 6.04 -13.72 7.86
CA PRO A 78 5.11 -14.69 8.43
C PRO A 78 4.76 -14.37 9.88
N ALA A 79 3.53 -14.67 10.27
CA ALA A 79 3.07 -14.54 11.65
C ALA A 79 3.98 -15.34 12.61
N ASP A 80 4.34 -16.56 12.22
CA ASP A 80 5.27 -17.45 12.92
C ASP A 80 6.69 -16.83 12.99
N PRO A 81 7.18 -16.45 14.20
CA PRO A 81 8.49 -15.84 14.36
C PRO A 81 9.65 -16.72 13.87
N SER A 82 9.50 -18.05 13.91
CA SER A 82 10.56 -18.98 13.48
C SER A 82 10.79 -18.98 11.97
N ARG A 83 9.81 -18.50 11.19
CA ARG A 83 9.90 -18.37 9.74
C ARG A 83 10.33 -16.98 9.30
N ARG A 84 10.55 -16.06 10.24
CA ARG A 84 10.93 -14.70 9.92
C ARG A 84 12.39 -14.62 9.52
N THR A 85 12.67 -13.86 8.46
CA THR A 85 14.03 -13.60 8.01
C THR A 85 14.58 -12.33 8.64
N ARG A 86 15.89 -12.32 8.91
CA ARG A 86 16.58 -11.09 9.31
C ARG A 86 16.59 -10.12 8.13
N ILE A 87 16.28 -8.86 8.41
CA ILE A 87 16.30 -7.78 7.42
C ILE A 87 17.57 -6.97 7.63
N ASP A 88 18.34 -6.79 6.56
CA ASP A 88 19.49 -5.89 6.53
C ASP A 88 19.02 -4.47 6.14
N TYR A 89 19.05 -3.56 7.12
CA TYR A 89 18.68 -2.16 6.93
C TYR A 89 19.86 -1.24 6.58
N THR A 90 21.04 -1.81 6.29
CA THR A 90 22.22 -1.03 5.89
C THR A 90 22.22 -0.70 4.40
N VAL A 91 21.34 -1.34 3.62
CA VAL A 91 21.13 -1.16 2.19
C VAL A 91 19.69 -0.76 1.89
N VAL A 92 19.51 0.08 0.87
CA VAL A 92 18.18 0.52 0.43
C VAL A 92 17.95 0.08 -0.99
N GLU A 93 16.92 -0.74 -1.16
CA GLU A 93 16.35 -1.01 -2.48
C GLU A 93 15.05 -0.24 -2.62
N SER A 94 15.04 0.73 -3.53
CA SER A 94 13.88 1.53 -3.88
C SER A 94 13.55 1.38 -5.35
N TYR A 95 12.29 1.59 -5.70
CA TYR A 95 11.79 1.60 -7.07
C TYR A 95 11.05 2.90 -7.35
N THR A 96 10.82 3.19 -8.63
CA THR A 96 10.20 4.45 -9.07
C THR A 96 8.82 4.22 -9.69
N TYR A 97 8.04 5.31 -9.76
CA TYR A 97 6.81 5.40 -10.53
C TYR A 97 7.00 6.40 -11.67
N THR A 98 6.63 5.97 -12.87
CA THR A 98 6.43 6.82 -14.05
C THR A 98 4.93 7.17 -14.16
N PRO A 99 4.51 8.13 -15.01
CA PRO A 99 3.10 8.48 -15.13
C PRO A 99 2.18 7.31 -15.54
N ARG A 100 2.66 6.37 -16.36
CA ARG A 100 1.86 5.20 -16.78
C ARG A 100 1.80 4.09 -15.73
N LYS A 101 2.83 3.95 -14.88
CA LYS A 101 2.92 2.82 -13.94
C LYS A 101 1.75 2.79 -12.95
N PRO A 102 1.30 3.88 -12.31
CA PRO A 102 0.11 3.85 -11.45
C PRO A 102 -1.15 3.34 -12.16
N LEU A 103 -1.37 3.68 -13.43
CA LEU A 103 -2.54 3.22 -14.19
C LEU A 103 -2.52 1.70 -14.35
N ARG A 104 -1.38 1.15 -14.78
CA ARG A 104 -1.18 -0.30 -14.87
C ARG A 104 -1.34 -0.96 -13.50
N ARG A 105 -0.68 -0.43 -12.48
CA ARG A 105 -0.67 -0.99 -11.12
C ARG A 105 -2.06 -1.06 -10.49
N VAL A 106 -2.87 -0.01 -10.66
CA VAL A 106 -4.25 0.00 -10.17
C VAL A 106 -5.10 -1.02 -10.93
N LEU A 107 -5.01 -1.07 -12.26
CA LEU A 107 -5.78 -2.03 -13.05
C LEU A 107 -5.41 -3.48 -12.73
N ASP A 108 -4.12 -3.81 -12.80
CA ASP A 108 -3.61 -5.16 -12.56
C ASP A 108 -3.99 -5.64 -11.15
N HIS A 109 -3.89 -4.75 -10.15
CA HIS A 109 -4.20 -5.07 -8.75
C HIS A 109 -5.69 -5.31 -8.53
N ALA A 110 -6.55 -4.52 -9.18
CA ALA A 110 -8.00 -4.74 -9.14
C ALA A 110 -8.38 -6.07 -9.81
N LEU A 111 -7.78 -6.41 -10.95
CA LEU A 111 -8.05 -7.67 -11.65
C LEU A 111 -7.59 -8.89 -10.85
N ASP A 112 -6.41 -8.82 -10.23
CA ASP A 112 -5.88 -9.90 -9.40
C ASP A 112 -6.81 -10.20 -8.21
N HIS A 113 -7.25 -9.16 -7.50
CA HIS A 113 -8.13 -9.37 -6.34
C HIS A 113 -9.60 -9.62 -6.70
N LEU A 114 -10.05 -9.18 -7.88
CA LEU A 114 -11.32 -9.65 -8.43
C LEU A 114 -11.29 -11.17 -8.65
N ASN A 115 -10.22 -11.68 -9.27
CA ASN A 115 -10.00 -13.10 -9.44
C ASN A 115 -9.88 -13.82 -8.07
N GLN A 116 -9.16 -13.23 -7.11
CA GLN A 116 -9.03 -13.82 -5.77
C GLN A 116 -10.37 -13.97 -5.06
N ILE A 117 -11.28 -12.99 -5.15
CA ILE A 117 -12.64 -13.09 -4.58
C ILE A 117 -13.36 -14.31 -5.16
N ASP A 118 -13.41 -14.43 -6.48
CA ASP A 118 -14.12 -15.51 -7.17
C ASP A 118 -13.51 -16.88 -6.81
N GLN A 119 -12.18 -16.99 -6.76
CA GLN A 119 -11.49 -18.23 -6.39
C GLN A 119 -11.70 -18.61 -4.92
N TRP A 120 -11.65 -17.66 -3.98
CA TRP A 120 -11.93 -17.94 -2.56
C TRP A 120 -13.37 -18.40 -2.35
N GLN A 121 -14.31 -17.78 -3.06
CA GLN A 121 -15.72 -18.17 -3.04
C GLN A 121 -15.92 -19.59 -3.56
N GLN A 122 -15.27 -19.94 -4.66
CA GLN A 122 -15.31 -21.30 -5.21
C GLN A 122 -14.64 -22.30 -4.27
N TRP A 123 -13.52 -21.95 -3.64
CA TRP A 123 -12.86 -22.82 -2.67
C TRP A 123 -13.76 -23.08 -1.46
N ARG A 124 -14.34 -22.02 -0.88
CA ARG A 124 -15.24 -22.13 0.27
C ARG A 124 -16.45 -23.01 -0.03
N ARG A 125 -17.07 -22.84 -1.20
CA ARG A 125 -18.32 -23.52 -1.55
C ARG A 125 -18.11 -24.94 -2.04
N ASP A 126 -17.14 -25.12 -2.92
CA ASP A 126 -17.00 -26.31 -3.76
C ASP A 126 -15.70 -27.08 -3.48
N GLY A 127 -14.84 -26.58 -2.59
CA GLY A 127 -13.57 -27.21 -2.26
C GLY A 127 -12.48 -27.10 -3.34
N VAL A 128 -12.73 -26.30 -4.39
CA VAL A 128 -11.79 -26.12 -5.51
C VAL A 128 -10.62 -25.26 -5.05
N VAL A 129 -9.43 -25.88 -4.95
CA VAL A 129 -8.21 -25.18 -4.55
C VAL A 129 -7.85 -24.13 -5.62
N PRO A 130 -7.61 -22.88 -5.22
CA PRO A 130 -7.26 -21.80 -6.12
C PRO A 130 -5.97 -22.05 -6.89
N THR A 131 -5.95 -21.63 -8.15
CA THR A 131 -4.76 -21.58 -8.98
C THR A 131 -4.17 -20.17 -8.89
N PRO A 132 -2.88 -20.02 -8.54
CA PRO A 132 -2.24 -18.70 -8.51
C PRO A 132 -2.43 -17.97 -9.85
N THR A 133 -2.82 -16.70 -9.80
CA THR A 133 -2.80 -15.85 -10.99
C THR A 133 -1.35 -15.74 -11.47
N ASP A 134 -1.05 -16.21 -12.68
CA ASP A 134 0.25 -16.03 -13.32
C ASP A 134 0.27 -14.75 -14.18
N GLY A 135 1.46 -14.18 -14.39
CA GLY A 135 1.65 -13.05 -15.32
C GLY A 135 1.67 -11.64 -14.70
N TRP A 136 1.47 -11.47 -13.39
CA TRP A 136 1.58 -10.15 -12.76
C TRP A 136 3.02 -9.69 -12.54
N VAL A 137 3.25 -8.39 -12.76
CA VAL A 137 4.55 -7.75 -12.53
C VAL A 137 4.46 -6.84 -11.30
N PRO A 138 5.24 -7.08 -10.24
CA PRO A 138 5.11 -6.36 -8.96
C PRO A 138 5.44 -4.87 -9.10
N SER A 139 5.00 -4.08 -8.13
CA SER A 139 5.24 -2.62 -8.10
C SER A 139 6.73 -2.26 -8.08
N THR A 140 7.60 -3.16 -7.63
CA THR A 140 9.06 -2.99 -7.63
C THR A 140 9.65 -2.97 -9.03
N VAL A 141 8.94 -3.46 -10.05
CA VAL A 141 9.39 -3.53 -11.43
C VAL A 141 8.71 -2.45 -12.27
N THR A 142 9.51 -1.71 -13.05
CA THR A 142 9.04 -0.75 -14.06
C THR A 142 9.24 -1.38 -15.43
N LEU A 143 8.15 -1.63 -16.14
CA LEU A 143 8.17 -2.23 -17.48
C LEU A 143 8.54 -1.19 -18.55
N PRO A 144 9.03 -1.62 -19.74
CA PRO A 144 9.27 -0.71 -20.84
C PRO A 144 8.04 0.14 -21.22
N GLU A 145 6.84 -0.45 -21.19
CA GLU A 145 5.57 0.24 -21.47
C GLU A 145 5.22 1.32 -20.44
N ASP A 146 5.68 1.17 -19.20
CA ASP A 146 5.48 2.17 -18.14
C ASP A 146 6.22 3.48 -18.49
N ARG A 147 7.19 3.45 -19.41
CA ARG A 147 8.04 4.59 -19.79
C ARG A 147 7.56 5.31 -21.05
N LEU A 148 6.49 4.83 -21.68
CA LEU A 148 5.92 5.47 -22.86
C LEU A 148 5.22 6.80 -22.48
N PRO A 149 5.18 7.80 -23.38
CA PRO A 149 4.44 9.04 -23.13
C PRO A 149 2.96 8.77 -22.82
N LEU A 150 2.38 9.45 -21.83
CA LEU A 150 0.96 9.36 -21.53
C LEU A 150 0.20 10.43 -22.33
N THR A 151 -0.64 10.02 -23.28
CA THR A 151 -1.54 10.94 -23.99
C THR A 151 -2.90 11.03 -23.29
N ALA A 152 -3.70 12.04 -23.61
CA ALA A 152 -5.07 12.16 -23.10
C ALA A 152 -5.92 10.94 -23.50
N ALA A 153 -5.81 10.48 -24.75
CA ALA A 153 -6.53 9.31 -25.24
C ALA A 153 -6.10 8.00 -24.54
N ASP A 154 -4.80 7.85 -24.26
CA ASP A 154 -4.33 6.73 -23.43
C ASP A 154 -4.96 6.79 -22.04
N LEU A 155 -4.91 7.97 -21.39
CA LEU A 155 -5.42 8.16 -20.06
C LEU A 155 -6.93 7.86 -19.99
N ASP A 156 -7.74 8.39 -20.90
CA ASP A 156 -9.18 8.11 -20.96
C ASP A 156 -9.46 6.61 -21.07
N ALA A 157 -8.73 5.92 -21.93
CA ALA A 157 -8.89 4.49 -22.13
C ALA A 157 -8.45 3.68 -20.88
N TRP A 158 -7.38 4.08 -20.20
CA TRP A 158 -6.94 3.46 -18.95
C TRP A 158 -7.96 3.67 -17.83
N LEU A 159 -8.43 4.91 -17.66
CA LEU A 159 -9.38 5.27 -16.62
C LEU A 159 -10.70 4.52 -16.81
N TRP A 160 -11.19 4.41 -18.05
CA TRP A 160 -12.39 3.61 -18.32
C TRP A 160 -12.23 2.14 -17.91
N ARG A 161 -11.09 1.51 -18.22
CA ARG A 161 -10.81 0.11 -17.84
C ARG A 161 -10.73 -0.07 -16.33
N ILE A 162 -10.02 0.85 -15.66
CA ILE A 162 -9.92 0.87 -14.20
C ILE A 162 -11.32 1.03 -13.59
N ASP A 163 -12.13 1.97 -14.08
CA ASP A 163 -13.49 2.20 -13.59
C ASP A 163 -14.38 0.96 -13.77
N GLN A 164 -14.22 0.20 -14.87
CA GLN A 164 -14.94 -1.06 -15.04
C GLN A 164 -14.47 -2.14 -14.06
N ALA A 165 -13.16 -2.34 -13.92
CA ALA A 165 -12.59 -3.35 -13.01
C ALA A 165 -12.98 -3.06 -11.55
N MET A 166 -12.86 -1.80 -11.13
CA MET A 166 -13.22 -1.37 -9.78
C MET A 166 -14.72 -1.48 -9.51
N ARG A 167 -15.56 -1.16 -10.49
CA ARG A 167 -17.01 -1.37 -10.37
C ARG A 167 -17.35 -2.85 -10.17
N LEU A 168 -16.72 -3.75 -10.92
CA LEU A 168 -16.93 -5.19 -10.77
C LEU A 168 -16.45 -5.68 -9.40
N LEU A 169 -15.27 -5.22 -8.95
CA LEU A 169 -14.73 -5.57 -7.63
C LEU A 169 -15.64 -5.10 -6.50
N VAL A 170 -16.14 -3.86 -6.55
CA VAL A 170 -17.10 -3.33 -5.57
C VAL A 170 -18.40 -4.13 -5.59
N GLN A 171 -18.93 -4.46 -6.78
CA GLN A 171 -20.14 -5.28 -6.91
C GLN A 171 -19.97 -6.68 -6.30
N ARG A 172 -18.81 -7.31 -6.52
CA ARG A 172 -18.50 -8.62 -5.91
C ARG A 172 -18.35 -8.51 -4.40
N ALA A 173 -17.61 -7.50 -3.94
CA ALA A 173 -17.40 -7.25 -2.51
C ALA A 173 -18.73 -7.01 -1.77
N ALA A 174 -19.63 -6.20 -2.34
CA ALA A 174 -20.93 -5.88 -1.75
C ALA A 174 -21.90 -7.08 -1.68
N ALA A 175 -21.65 -8.13 -2.47
CA ALA A 175 -22.44 -9.35 -2.44
C ALA A 175 -21.98 -10.36 -1.37
N LEU A 176 -20.83 -10.13 -0.73
CA LEU A 176 -20.27 -11.03 0.29
C LEU A 176 -20.97 -10.83 1.64
N GLY A 177 -21.38 -11.91 2.28
CA GLY A 177 -21.81 -11.91 3.68
C GLY A 177 -20.64 -11.89 4.67
N GLU A 178 -20.92 -11.61 5.94
CA GLU A 178 -19.90 -11.55 7.01
C GLU A 178 -19.09 -12.86 7.13
N GLU A 179 -19.75 -14.02 7.03
CA GLU A 179 -19.07 -15.32 7.07
C GLU A 179 -18.13 -15.54 5.89
N GLU A 180 -18.44 -14.96 4.73
CA GLU A 180 -17.62 -15.06 3.53
C GLU A 180 -16.44 -14.10 3.59
N LEU A 181 -16.68 -12.90 4.13
CA LEU A 181 -15.65 -11.88 4.37
C LEU A 181 -14.58 -12.38 5.36
N ASP A 182 -14.99 -13.10 6.39
CA ASP A 182 -14.12 -13.56 7.48
C ASP A 182 -13.70 -15.03 7.37
N TRP A 183 -14.11 -15.73 6.31
CA TRP A 183 -13.67 -17.11 6.08
C TRP A 183 -12.15 -17.16 5.92
N LEU A 184 -11.52 -18.05 6.69
CA LEU A 184 -10.07 -18.26 6.65
C LEU A 184 -9.72 -19.41 5.70
N PRO A 185 -8.93 -19.13 4.64
CA PRO A 185 -8.42 -20.15 3.73
C PRO A 185 -7.58 -21.21 4.45
N PRO A 186 -7.74 -22.51 4.11
CA PRO A 186 -6.98 -23.59 4.73
C PRO A 186 -5.45 -23.50 4.62
N ASP A 187 -4.94 -22.80 3.61
CA ASP A 187 -3.49 -22.60 3.40
C ASP A 187 -2.91 -21.44 4.22
N GLY A 188 -3.74 -20.76 5.02
CA GLY A 188 -3.34 -19.58 5.78
C GLY A 188 -3.34 -18.28 4.97
N GLY A 189 -3.96 -18.28 3.78
CA GLY A 189 -4.22 -17.07 3.00
C GLY A 189 -5.11 -16.06 3.74
N TRP A 190 -5.30 -14.88 3.14
CA TRP A 190 -6.03 -13.80 3.80
C TRP A 190 -7.55 -13.97 3.69
N PRO A 191 -8.32 -13.63 4.74
CA PRO A 191 -9.76 -13.49 4.61
C PRO A 191 -10.10 -12.34 3.64
N LEU A 192 -11.24 -12.42 2.95
CA LEU A 192 -11.62 -11.44 1.93
C LEU A 192 -11.77 -10.03 2.50
N ARG A 193 -12.17 -9.88 3.77
CA ARG A 193 -12.19 -8.57 4.45
C ARG A 193 -10.82 -7.90 4.42
N ARG A 194 -9.76 -8.65 4.74
CA ARG A 194 -8.39 -8.15 4.70
C ARG A 194 -7.97 -7.82 3.27
N VAL A 195 -8.26 -8.69 2.31
CA VAL A 195 -7.96 -8.48 0.88
C VAL A 195 -8.58 -7.17 0.37
N LEU A 196 -9.85 -6.92 0.68
CA LEU A 196 -10.54 -5.73 0.20
C LEU A 196 -10.00 -4.43 0.84
N HIS A 197 -9.67 -4.43 2.13
CA HIS A 197 -8.98 -3.29 2.72
C HIS A 197 -7.57 -3.08 2.13
N HIS A 198 -6.87 -4.17 1.79
CA HIS A 198 -5.57 -4.13 1.11
C HIS A 198 -5.67 -3.48 -0.28
N VAL A 199 -6.68 -3.86 -1.08
CA VAL A 199 -6.97 -3.26 -2.40
C VAL A 199 -7.09 -1.75 -2.25
N ALA A 200 -8.03 -1.30 -1.42
CA ALA A 200 -8.28 0.12 -1.20
C ALA A 200 -7.02 0.88 -0.78
N ARG A 201 -6.22 0.34 0.15
CA ARG A 201 -5.00 1.02 0.61
C ARG A 201 -3.90 1.08 -0.43
N SER A 202 -3.70 -0.01 -1.16
CA SER A 202 -2.64 -0.08 -2.17
C SER A 202 -2.93 0.84 -3.35
N GLU A 203 -4.20 1.06 -3.70
CA GLU A 203 -4.55 2.05 -4.72
C GLU A 203 -4.08 3.45 -4.38
N VAL A 204 -4.19 3.86 -3.11
CA VAL A 204 -3.66 5.17 -2.66
C VAL A 204 -2.16 5.21 -2.84
N LEU A 205 -1.45 4.15 -2.43
CA LEU A 205 -0.01 4.03 -2.57
C LEU A 205 0.43 4.19 -4.04
N TYR A 206 -0.31 3.60 -4.99
CA TYR A 206 -0.01 3.70 -6.41
C TYR A 206 -0.42 5.06 -6.99
N ALA A 207 -1.69 5.42 -6.86
CA ALA A 207 -2.28 6.57 -7.53
C ALA A 207 -1.71 7.89 -7.00
N ALA A 208 -1.49 8.01 -5.69
CA ALA A 208 -0.98 9.22 -5.09
C ALA A 208 0.55 9.37 -5.20
N SER A 209 1.26 8.43 -5.84
CA SER A 209 2.74 8.43 -5.90
C SER A 209 3.35 9.76 -6.36
N PHE A 210 2.74 10.44 -7.32
CA PHE A 210 3.19 11.76 -7.79
C PHE A 210 2.70 12.93 -6.92
N ASP A 211 1.45 12.89 -6.45
CA ASP A 211 0.87 14.01 -5.69
C ASP A 211 1.36 14.04 -4.23
N GLU A 212 1.69 12.86 -3.69
CA GLU A 212 2.29 12.70 -2.37
C GLU A 212 3.81 12.48 -2.46
N ALA A 213 4.44 12.80 -3.61
CA ALA A 213 5.90 12.71 -3.75
C ALA A 213 6.61 13.49 -2.63
N LEU A 214 7.68 12.90 -2.12
CA LEU A 214 8.48 13.49 -1.04
C LEU A 214 9.73 14.16 -1.62
N PRO A 215 10.34 15.12 -0.92
CA PRO A 215 11.62 15.72 -1.31
C PRO A 215 12.71 14.67 -1.56
N GLU A 216 13.65 14.98 -2.47
CA GLU A 216 14.79 14.08 -2.74
C GLU A 216 15.86 14.13 -1.64
N ASP A 217 16.04 15.28 -0.97
CA ASP A 217 16.99 15.38 0.16
C ASP A 217 16.56 14.44 1.31
N PRO A 218 17.42 13.51 1.78
CA PRO A 218 17.02 12.51 2.78
C PRO A 218 16.51 13.09 4.11
N ALA A 219 17.06 14.20 4.57
CA ALA A 219 16.67 14.80 5.83
C ALA A 219 15.32 15.53 5.70
N ALA A 220 15.14 16.30 4.62
CA ALA A 220 13.86 16.93 4.29
C ALA A 220 12.77 15.88 4.03
N ARG A 221 13.12 14.77 3.36
CA ARG A 221 12.22 13.64 3.11
C ARG A 221 11.70 13.02 4.41
N TYR A 222 12.59 12.79 5.38
CA TYR A 222 12.22 12.30 6.70
C TYR A 222 11.36 13.30 7.48
N ALA A 223 11.72 14.59 7.46
CA ALA A 223 10.97 15.63 8.17
C ALA A 223 9.54 15.80 7.61
N GLU A 224 9.38 15.70 6.28
CA GLU A 224 8.07 15.70 5.63
C GLU A 224 7.25 14.47 6.04
N ALA A 225 7.86 13.27 6.07
CA ALA A 225 7.20 12.05 6.54
C ALA A 225 6.77 12.12 8.01
N ASP A 226 7.61 12.69 8.88
CA ASP A 226 7.28 12.95 10.30
C ASP A 226 6.09 13.91 10.44
N THR A 227 6.10 15.00 9.66
CA THR A 227 5.00 15.98 9.65
C THR A 227 3.68 15.33 9.23
N ARG A 228 3.66 14.57 8.14
CA ARG A 228 2.47 13.85 7.66
C ARG A 228 1.96 12.83 8.68
N LEU A 229 2.87 12.07 9.30
CA LEU A 229 2.53 11.13 10.36
C LEU A 229 1.87 11.85 11.55
N GLY A 230 2.45 12.95 12.02
CA GLY A 230 1.91 13.72 13.14
C GLY A 230 0.50 14.26 12.85
N GLN A 231 0.27 14.80 11.66
CA GLN A 231 -1.03 15.30 11.22
C GLN A 231 -2.09 14.19 11.18
N ARG A 232 -1.77 13.07 10.50
CA ARG A 232 -2.70 11.94 10.37
C ARG A 232 -2.96 11.25 11.71
N LEU A 233 -1.97 11.16 12.60
CA LEU A 233 -2.17 10.63 13.95
C LEU A 233 -3.15 11.49 14.77
N GLY A 234 -3.03 12.82 14.68
CA GLY A 234 -3.99 13.74 15.32
C GLY A 234 -5.41 13.50 14.83
N ALA A 235 -5.61 13.41 13.51
CA ALA A 235 -6.91 13.15 12.91
C ALA A 235 -7.46 11.75 13.26
N ALA A 236 -6.61 10.73 13.26
CA ALA A 236 -6.98 9.35 13.59
C ALA A 236 -7.46 9.22 15.04
N ARG A 237 -6.77 9.86 16.00
CA ARG A 237 -7.17 9.85 17.41
C ARG A 237 -8.55 10.44 17.65
N ALA A 238 -8.93 11.47 16.89
CA ALA A 238 -10.27 12.06 16.96
C ALA A 238 -11.38 11.10 16.51
N ARG A 239 -11.04 10.05 15.76
CA ARG A 239 -11.98 9.09 15.17
C ARG A 239 -11.86 7.67 15.72
N ALA A 240 -10.87 7.37 16.55
CA ALA A 240 -10.52 6.02 16.99
C ALA A 240 -11.62 5.29 17.79
N GLY A 241 -12.59 6.01 18.35
CA GLY A 241 -13.72 5.43 19.09
C GLY A 241 -14.97 5.16 18.25
N ASP A 242 -14.97 5.50 16.97
CA ASP A 242 -16.11 5.29 16.09
C ASP A 242 -16.13 3.83 15.58
N PRO A 243 -17.17 3.03 15.91
CA PRO A 243 -17.22 1.62 15.54
C PRO A 243 -17.37 1.39 14.03
N SER A 244 -17.71 2.43 13.26
CA SER A 244 -17.80 2.37 11.79
C SER A 244 -16.45 2.56 11.09
N ILE A 245 -15.36 2.77 11.85
CA ILE A 245 -14.04 3.08 11.32
C ILE A 245 -13.02 2.01 11.67
N VAL A 246 -12.12 1.74 10.73
CA VAL A 246 -10.94 0.90 10.90
C VAL A 246 -9.69 1.59 10.34
N PHE A 247 -8.51 1.11 10.73
CA PHE A 247 -7.22 1.60 10.25
C PHE A 247 -6.42 0.46 9.62
N PRO A 248 -6.78 0.02 8.40
CA PRO A 248 -6.02 -0.99 7.67
C PRO A 248 -4.68 -0.43 7.22
N ASP A 249 -3.62 -1.21 7.35
CA ASP A 249 -2.33 -0.94 6.73
C ASP A 249 -2.38 -1.25 5.21
N PRO A 250 -1.29 -0.99 4.46
CA PRO A 250 -1.23 -1.34 3.05
C PRO A 250 -1.46 -2.81 2.73
N TYR A 251 -1.43 -3.74 3.70
CA TYR A 251 -1.69 -5.18 3.53
C TYR A 251 -3.02 -5.63 4.16
N GLY A 252 -3.90 -4.66 4.45
CA GLY A 252 -5.25 -4.89 4.97
C GLY A 252 -5.31 -5.35 6.41
N THR A 253 -4.18 -5.37 7.13
CA THR A 253 -4.13 -5.69 8.55
C THR A 253 -4.68 -4.51 9.33
N LEU A 254 -5.62 -4.76 10.24
CA LEU A 254 -6.24 -3.70 11.02
C LEU A 254 -5.40 -3.35 12.24
N PHE A 255 -5.14 -2.06 12.43
CA PHE A 255 -4.44 -1.52 13.59
C PHE A 255 -5.34 -0.58 14.38
N THR A 256 -4.99 -0.34 15.64
CA THR A 256 -5.39 0.90 16.32
C THR A 256 -4.35 2.00 16.09
N PRO A 257 -4.67 3.29 16.27
CA PRO A 257 -3.66 4.34 16.20
C PRO A 257 -2.50 4.16 17.18
N ALA A 258 -2.73 3.50 18.32
CA ALA A 258 -1.67 3.18 19.26
C ALA A 258 -0.72 2.10 18.72
N ASP A 259 -1.27 1.06 18.09
CA ASP A 259 -0.47 0.00 17.47
C ASP A 259 0.40 0.54 16.33
N VAL A 260 -0.13 1.45 15.51
CA VAL A 260 0.65 2.10 14.44
C VAL A 260 1.86 2.86 15.01
N VAL A 261 1.68 3.60 16.10
CA VAL A 261 2.77 4.32 16.76
C VAL A 261 3.80 3.33 17.34
N ALA A 262 3.32 2.22 17.92
CA ALA A 262 4.20 1.18 18.45
C ALA A 262 5.06 0.56 17.34
N GLU A 263 4.49 0.27 16.17
CA GLU A 263 5.24 -0.26 15.01
C GLU A 263 6.31 0.70 14.48
N VAL A 264 6.00 2.00 14.40
CA VAL A 264 7.00 3.02 14.00
C VAL A 264 8.16 3.05 15.01
N ILE A 265 7.86 3.04 16.31
CA ILE A 265 8.88 3.03 17.35
C ILE A 265 9.71 1.74 17.30
N ALA A 266 9.09 0.59 17.08
CA ALA A 266 9.76 -0.70 16.97
C ALA A 266 10.74 -0.70 15.78
N LEU A 267 10.27 -0.27 14.61
CA LEU A 267 11.12 -0.13 13.42
C LEU A 267 12.29 0.82 13.70
N GLU A 268 12.03 2.03 14.20
CA GLU A 268 13.09 3.02 14.45
C GLU A 268 14.14 2.53 15.47
N ARG A 269 13.74 1.74 16.47
CA ARG A 269 14.66 1.10 17.42
C ARG A 269 15.54 0.05 16.75
N GLU A 270 14.96 -0.81 15.92
CA GLU A 270 15.72 -1.81 15.15
C GLU A 270 16.73 -1.16 14.21
N LEU A 271 16.32 -0.08 13.53
CA LEU A 271 17.20 0.68 12.63
C LEU A 271 18.42 1.23 13.38
N VAL A 272 18.20 1.88 14.53
CA VAL A 272 19.31 2.39 15.36
C VAL A 272 20.20 1.25 15.85
N GLY A 273 19.62 0.13 16.31
CA GLY A 273 20.37 -1.00 16.84
C GLY A 273 21.24 -1.75 15.82
N GLN A 274 20.89 -1.72 14.52
CA GLN A 274 21.69 -2.35 13.47
C GLN A 274 22.84 -1.47 12.94
N THR A 275 22.88 -0.19 13.35
CA THR A 275 23.81 0.80 12.77
C THR A 275 24.77 1.41 13.78
N THR A 276 24.61 1.09 15.07
CA THR A 276 25.60 1.24 16.14
C THR A 276 26.51 0.02 16.20
#